data_AF-A0A550HXD4-F1
#
_entry.id   AF-A0A550HXD4-F1
#
_cell.length_a   1.000
_cell.length_b   1.000
_cell.length_c   1.000
_cell.angle_alpha   90.00
_cell.angle_beta   90.00
_cell.angle_gamma   90.00
#
_symmetry.space_group_name_H-M   'P 1'
#
loop_
_entity.id
_entity.type
_entity.pdbx_description
1 polymer ?
#
loop_
_entity_poly.entity_id
_entity_poly.type
_entity_poly.pdbx_seq_one_letter_code
_entity_poly.pdbx_strand_id
1 'polypeptide(L)' 'MPVLDPNPQNGQKKMLLVFGAFLLIFVIIGVIASIASP' A
#
# COMPACT_ATOMS: atom_id res chain seq x y z
N MET A 1 -17.30 24.76 3.42
CA MET A 1 -17.06 23.85 4.57
C MET A 1 -15.70 23.18 4.39
N PRO A 2 -14.90 22.94 5.45
CA PRO A 2 -13.67 22.16 5.32
C PRO A 2 -14.03 20.73 4.85
N VAL A 3 -13.38 20.26 3.78
CA VAL A 3 -13.68 18.97 3.13
C VAL A 3 -13.03 17.78 3.84
N LEU A 4 -12.11 18.04 4.77
CA LEU A 4 -11.35 17.04 5.50
C LEU A 4 -11.63 17.13 7.00
N ASP A 5 -11.61 15.97 7.66
CA ASP A 5 -11.57 15.90 9.12
C ASP A 5 -10.22 16.47 9.61
N PRO A 6 -10.22 17.48 10.50
CA PRO A 6 -8.99 18.04 11.06
C PRO A 6 -8.13 17.04 11.84
N ASN A 7 -8.72 15.96 12.37
CA ASN A 7 -8.02 14.94 13.15
C ASN A 7 -8.38 13.52 12.68
N PRO A 8 -7.79 13.05 11.57
CA PRO A 8 -8.07 11.73 11.04
C PRO A 8 -7.64 10.63 12.03
N GLN A 9 -8.62 9.93 12.60
CA GLN A 9 -8.38 8.85 13.54
C GLN A 9 -7.59 7.70 12.89
N ASN A 10 -6.56 7.21 13.59
CA ASN A 10 -5.72 6.08 13.18
C ASN A 10 -5.01 6.22 11.81
N GLY A 11 -4.64 7.45 11.42
CA GLY A 11 -3.94 7.72 10.16
C GLY A 11 -2.69 6.85 9.93
N GLN A 12 -1.87 6.66 10.97
CA GLN A 12 -0.65 5.83 10.88
C GLN A 12 -0.95 4.36 10.53
N LYS A 13 -1.95 3.74 11.17
CA LYS A 13 -2.34 2.36 10.89
C LYS A 13 -2.90 2.23 9.47
N LYS A 14 -3.70 3.20 9.02
CA LYS A 14 -4.20 3.23 7.64
C LYS A 14 -3.06 3.37 6.63
N MET A 15 -2.10 4.25 6.88
CA MET A 15 -0.91 4.42 6.03
C MET A 15 -0.07 3.15 5.99
N LEU A 16 0.14 2.48 7.13
CA LEU A 16 0.84 1.19 7.19
C LEU A 16 0.14 0.11 6.36
N LEU A 17 -1.20 0.04 6.43
CA LEU A 17 -1.98 -0.91 5.63
C LEU A 17 -1.86 -0.64 4.13
N VAL A 18 -1.97 0.62 3.71
CA VAL A 18 -1.84 1.01 2.30
C VAL A 18 -0.42 0.73 1.80
N PHE A 19 0.60 1.11 2.57
CA PHE A 19 1.99 0.87 2.22
C PHE A 19 2.32 -0.63 2.16
N GLY A 20 1.82 -1.43 3.11
CA GLY A 20 1.98 -2.88 3.11
C GLY A 20 1.31 -3.55 1.91
N ALA A 21 0.09 -3.14 1.55
CA ALA A 21 -0.61 -3.64 0.36
C ALA A 21 0.15 -3.28 -0.93
N PHE A 22 0.67 -2.06 -1.02
CA PHE A 22 1.47 -1.60 -2.15
C PHE A 22 2.77 -2.41 -2.31
N LEU A 23 3.52 -2.65 -1.23
CA LEU A 23 4.71 -3.49 -1.26
C LEU A 23 4.39 -4.95 -1.63
N LEU A 24 3.29 -5.50 -1.11
CA LEU A 24 2.87 -6.86 -1.42
C LEU A 24 2.60 -7.06 -2.92
N ILE A 25 2.00 -6.07 -3.58
CA ILE A 25 1.80 -6.09 -5.04
C ILE A 25 3.14 -6.16 -5.76
N PHE A 26 4.13 -5.34 -5.37
CA PHE A 26 5.46 -5.41 -5.99
C PHE A 26 6.14 -6.76 -5.78
N VAL A 27 6.03 -7.35 -4.58
CA VAL A 27 6.60 -8.66 -4.30
C VAL A 27 5.98 -9.72 -5.20
N ILE A 28 4.64 -9.75 -5.33
CA ILE A 28 3.94 -10.71 -6.20
C ILE A 28 4.39 -10.55 -7.64
N ILE A 29 4.41 -9.32 -8.15
CA ILE A 29 4.84 -9.04 -9.53
C ILE A 29 6.31 -9.45 -9.72
N GLY A 30 7.18 -9.13 -8.77
CA GLY A 30 8.60 -9.50 -8.82
C GLY A 30 8.82 -11.01 -8.82
N VAL A 31 8.06 -11.76 -8.02
CA VAL A 31 8.11 -13.23 -8.00
C VAL A 31 7.68 -13.80 -9.34
N ILE A 32 6.54 -13.34 -9.89
CA ILE A 32 6.06 -13.80 -11.20
C ILE A 32 7.09 -13.46 -12.29
N ALA A 33 7.61 -12.23 -12.30
CA ALA A 33 8.60 -11.79 -13.26
C ALA A 33 9.89 -12.63 -13.20
N SER A 34 10.33 -13.01 -12.00
CA SER A 34 11.53 -13.85 -11.81
C SER A 34 11.38 -15.26 -12.38
N ILE A 35 10.15 -15.78 -12.46
CA ILE A 35 9.87 -17.10 -13.02
C ILE A 35 9.55 -17.02 -14.52
N ALA A 36 8.89 -15.95 -14.95
CA ALA A 36 8.46 -15.74 -16.33
C ALA A 36 9.52 -15.06 -17.21
N SER A 37 10.61 -14.56 -16.63
CA SER A 37 11.75 -14.02 -17.38
C SER A 37 12.42 -15.13 -18.18
N PRO A 38 12.82 -14.88 -19.45
CA PRO A 38 13.50 -15.86 -20.31
C PRO A 38 14.76 -16.49 -19.70
#